data_AF-A0AAP5LN80-F1
#
_entry.id   AF-A0AAP5LN80-F1
#
_cell.length_a   1.000
_cell.length_b   1.000
_cell.length_c   1.000
_cell.angle_alpha   90.00
_cell.angle_beta   90.00
_cell.angle_gamma   90.00
#
_symmetry.space_group_name_H-M   'P 1'
#
loop_
_entity.id
_entity.type
_entity.pdbx_description
1 polymer ?
#
loop_
_entity_poly.entity_id
_entity_poly.type
_entity_poly.pdbx_seq_one_letter_code
_entity_poly.pdbx_strand_id
1 'polypeptide(L)'
;MSMKEIYIEEFKQDNWDAFVQLFDELYAQVDPKWIERARVRKIPADVSQVLLCEMGEYAFKWLEKNIPALGDQSPVSYLETEEGTNALRAAILRMPR
;
A
#
# COMPACT_ATOMS: atom_id res chain seq x y z
N MET A 1 -11.04 -4.84 -19.31
CA MET A 1 -10.17 -5.15 -18.16
C MET A 1 -10.45 -4.14 -17.07
N SER A 2 -10.60 -4.60 -15.83
CA SER A 2 -10.68 -3.74 -14.65
C SER A 2 -9.31 -3.16 -14.32
N MET A 3 -9.26 -2.06 -13.56
CA MET A 3 -7.99 -1.46 -13.14
C MET A 3 -7.15 -2.44 -12.30
N LYS A 4 -7.82 -3.25 -11.48
CA LYS A 4 -7.21 -4.32 -10.69
C LYS A 4 -6.48 -5.34 -11.59
N GLU A 5 -7.09 -5.77 -12.70
CA GLU A 5 -6.49 -6.72 -13.64
C GLU A 5 -5.21 -6.17 -14.28
N ILE A 6 -5.21 -4.91 -14.71
CA ILE A 6 -4.03 -4.23 -15.28
C ILE A 6 -2.87 -4.23 -14.28
N TYR A 7 -3.16 -3.91 -13.02
CA TYR A 7 -2.13 -3.87 -11.99
C TYR A 7 -1.58 -5.25 -11.63
N ILE A 8 -2.41 -6.30 -11.67
CA ILE A 8 -1.94 -7.67 -11.45
C ILE A 8 -0.98 -8.09 -12.56
N GLU A 9 -1.32 -7.84 -13.83
CA GLU A 9 -0.48 -8.22 -14.98
C GLU A 9 0.88 -7.52 -14.95
N GLU A 10 0.93 -6.28 -14.48
CA GLU A 10 2.16 -5.48 -14.42
C GLU A 10 2.94 -5.64 -13.11
N PHE A 11 2.40 -6.36 -12.11
CA PHE A 11 3.05 -6.52 -10.82
C PHE A 11 4.28 -7.42 -10.92
N LYS A 12 5.39 -6.95 -10.37
CA LYS A 12 6.63 -7.72 -10.21
C LYS A 12 7.05 -7.66 -8.76
N GLN A 13 7.12 -8.83 -8.10
CA GLN A 13 7.50 -8.93 -6.69
C GLN A 13 8.86 -8.28 -6.43
N ASP A 14 9.87 -8.56 -7.28
CA ASP A 14 11.22 -7.99 -7.14
C ASP A 14 11.23 -6.45 -7.15
N ASN A 15 10.36 -5.82 -7.96
CA ASN A 15 10.25 -4.36 -7.99
C ASN A 15 9.65 -3.82 -6.69
N TRP A 16 8.69 -4.53 -6.11
CA TRP A 16 8.08 -4.16 -4.85
C TRP A 16 9.05 -4.33 -3.69
N ASP A 17 9.76 -5.46 -3.62
CA ASP A 17 10.71 -5.74 -2.54
C ASP A 17 11.85 -4.71 -2.54
N ALA A 18 12.42 -4.41 -3.71
CA ALA A 18 13.44 -3.37 -3.85
C ALA A 18 12.90 -1.98 -3.47
N PHE A 19 11.62 -1.72 -3.72
CA PHE A 19 10.99 -0.45 -3.35
C PHE A 19 10.75 -0.33 -1.84
N VAL A 20 10.26 -1.38 -1.18
CA VAL A 20 10.03 -1.41 0.28
C VAL A 20 11.32 -1.17 1.05
N GLN A 21 12.44 -1.77 0.60
CA GLN A 21 13.76 -1.60 1.21
C GLN A 21 14.21 -0.12 1.30
N LEU A 22 13.74 0.74 0.38
CA LEU A 22 14.06 2.18 0.43
C LEU A 22 13.50 2.87 1.69
N PHE A 23 12.52 2.25 2.35
CA PHE A 23 11.86 2.80 3.53
C PHE A 23 12.34 2.20 4.84
N ASP A 24 13.27 1.23 4.86
CA ASP A 24 13.67 0.55 6.10
C ASP A 24 14.18 1.55 7.16
N GLU A 25 15.00 2.53 6.75
CA GLU A 25 15.53 3.57 7.65
C GLU A 25 14.48 4.59 8.08
N LEU A 26 13.54 4.93 7.19
CA LEU A 26 12.44 5.86 7.48
C LEU A 26 11.42 5.21 8.41
N TYR A 27 11.17 3.92 8.21
CA TYR A 27 10.19 3.16 8.98
C TYR A 27 10.61 3.00 10.44
N ALA A 28 11.92 2.90 10.71
CA ALA A 28 12.46 2.91 12.07
C ALA A 28 12.12 4.19 12.85
N GLN A 29 11.77 5.29 12.16
CA GLN A 29 11.40 6.57 12.75
C GLN A 29 9.88 6.78 12.84
N VAL A 30 9.08 5.88 12.26
CA VAL A 30 7.62 5.96 12.28
C VAL A 30 7.11 5.73 13.71
N ASP A 31 6.12 6.52 14.13
CA ASP A 31 5.53 6.40 15.46
C ASP A 31 4.97 4.98 15.68
N PRO A 32 5.43 4.25 16.72
CA PRO A 32 4.98 2.90 17.02
C PRO A 32 3.45 2.77 17.16
N LYS A 33 2.75 3.85 17.55
CA LYS A 33 1.29 3.85 17.64
C LYS A 33 0.62 3.63 16.28
N TRP A 34 1.23 4.12 15.20
CA TRP A 34 0.73 3.95 13.84
C TRP A 34 1.03 2.55 13.31
N ILE A 35 2.22 2.03 13.62
CA ILE A 35 2.59 0.64 13.30
C ILE A 35 1.58 -0.34 13.95
N GLU A 36 1.30 -0.14 15.24
CA GLU A 36 0.33 -0.98 15.96
C GLU A 36 -1.09 -0.84 15.39
N ARG A 37 -1.51 0.38 15.05
CA ARG A 37 -2.80 0.61 14.41
C ARG A 37 -2.91 -0.10 13.06
N ALA A 38 -1.84 -0.11 12.25
CA ALA A 38 -1.81 -0.81 10.98
C ALA A 38 -1.92 -2.33 11.17
N ARG A 39 -1.22 -2.87 12.17
CA ARG A 39 -1.29 -4.29 12.58
C ARG A 39 -2.70 -4.70 13.00
N VAL A 40 -3.36 -3.92 13.86
CA VAL A 40 -4.75 -4.18 14.30
C VAL A 40 -5.74 -4.16 13.13
N ARG A 41 -5.50 -3.29 12.13
CA ARG A 41 -6.28 -3.22 10.89
C ARG A 41 -5.92 -4.29 9.87
N LYS A 42 -5.00 -5.21 10.19
CA LYS A 42 -4.53 -6.29 9.31
C LYS A 42 -3.97 -5.81 7.97
N ILE A 43 -3.36 -4.62 7.96
CA ILE A 43 -2.65 -4.11 6.79
C ILE A 43 -1.33 -4.90 6.68
N PRO A 44 -0.97 -5.42 5.49
CA PRO A 44 0.32 -6.07 5.27
C PRO A 44 1.49 -5.16 5.70
N ALA A 45 2.48 -5.75 6.37
CA ALA A 45 3.56 -4.99 7.00
C ALA A 45 4.35 -4.14 5.98
N ASP A 46 4.64 -4.72 4.82
CA ASP A 46 5.29 -4.07 3.68
C ASP A 46 4.48 -2.88 3.16
N VAL A 47 3.17 -3.04 2.99
CA VAL A 47 2.27 -1.96 2.56
C VAL A 47 2.18 -0.87 3.63
N SER A 48 2.05 -1.24 4.90
CA SER A 48 2.01 -0.26 6.00
C SER A 48 3.33 0.50 6.12
N GLN A 49 4.46 -0.15 5.88
CA GLN A 49 5.78 0.48 5.93
C GLN A 49 5.86 1.62 4.92
N VAL A 50 5.54 1.34 3.66
CA VAL A 50 5.56 2.35 2.59
C VAL A 50 4.56 3.47 2.89
N LEU A 51 3.29 3.13 3.16
CA LEU A 51 2.25 4.14 3.33
C LEU A 51 2.48 5.04 4.56
N LEU A 52 2.97 4.50 5.67
CA LEU A 52 3.27 5.28 6.87
C LEU A 52 4.49 6.17 6.68
N CYS A 53 5.50 5.74 5.90
CA CYS A 53 6.63 6.60 5.58
C CYS A 53 6.24 7.73 4.62
N GLU A 54 5.42 7.45 3.62
CA GLU A 54 4.98 8.43 2.61
C GLU A 54 3.96 9.44 3.16
N MET A 55 3.02 8.97 3.99
CA MET A 55 1.83 9.77 4.36
C MET A 55 1.60 9.90 5.86
N GLY A 56 2.40 9.22 6.70
CA GLY A 56 2.19 9.18 8.15
C GLY A 56 0.78 8.71 8.52
N GLU A 57 0.17 9.37 9.51
CA GLU A 57 -1.20 9.05 9.94
C GLU A 57 -2.24 9.16 8.82
N TYR A 58 -2.00 10.00 7.81
CA TYR A 58 -2.96 10.19 6.73
C TYR A 58 -3.16 8.90 5.90
N ALA A 59 -2.21 7.97 5.93
CA ALA A 59 -2.35 6.65 5.31
C ALA A 59 -3.68 5.96 5.68
N PHE A 60 -4.09 6.03 6.95
CA PHE A 60 -5.34 5.40 7.39
C PHE A 60 -6.58 6.04 6.80
N LYS A 61 -6.53 7.34 6.50
CA LYS A 61 -7.64 8.04 5.84
C LYS A 61 -7.63 7.77 4.34
N TRP A 62 -6.45 7.70 3.72
CA TRP A 62 -6.30 7.39 2.30
C TRP A 62 -6.79 5.98 1.97
N LEU A 63 -6.52 5.01 2.84
CA LEU A 63 -6.97 3.62 2.72
C LEU A 63 -8.50 3.45 2.61
N GLU A 64 -9.27 4.36 3.20
CA GLU A 64 -10.74 4.33 3.21
C GLU A 64 -11.36 5.14 2.05
N LYS A 65 -10.55 5.92 1.32
CA LYS A 65 -11.05 6.77 0.23
C LYS A 65 -11.18 5.98 -1.06
N ASN A 66 -12.19 6.33 -1.86
CA ASN A 66 -12.25 5.90 -3.24
C ASN A 66 -11.16 6.61 -4.06
N ILE A 67 -10.30 5.84 -4.69
CA ILE A 67 -9.16 6.35 -5.46
C ILE A 67 -9.45 6.12 -6.95
N PRO A 68 -9.49 7.17 -7.80
CA PRO A 68 -9.73 7.01 -9.24
C PRO A 68 -8.73 6.07 -9.92
N ALA A 69 -7.46 6.13 -9.51
CA ALA A 69 -6.42 5.23 -9.99
C ALA A 69 -6.65 3.75 -9.62
N LEU A 70 -7.54 3.44 -8.67
CA LEU A 70 -7.96 2.07 -8.32
C LEU A 70 -9.32 1.71 -8.93
N GLY A 71 -9.80 2.47 -9.92
CA GLY A 71 -11.14 2.29 -10.48
C GLY A 71 -12.24 2.73 -9.51
N ASP A 72 -12.03 3.85 -8.79
CA ASP A 72 -12.93 4.42 -7.79
C ASP A 72 -13.24 3.49 -6.60
N GLN A 73 -12.34 2.54 -6.33
CA GLN A 73 -12.38 1.63 -5.19
C GLN A 73 -11.44 2.10 -4.08
N SER A 74 -11.69 1.64 -2.86
CA SER A 74 -10.82 1.93 -1.71
C SER A 74 -9.62 0.97 -1.67
N PRO A 75 -8.42 1.45 -1.28
CA PRO A 75 -7.28 0.57 -1.07
C PRO A 75 -7.57 -0.58 -0.10
N VAL A 76 -8.43 -0.38 0.90
CA VAL A 76 -8.84 -1.46 1.83
C VAL A 76 -9.54 -2.60 1.11
N SER A 77 -10.37 -2.36 0.08
CA SER A 77 -11.02 -3.45 -0.65
C SER A 77 -10.03 -4.30 -1.43
N TYR A 78 -8.85 -3.77 -1.74
CA TYR A 78 -7.78 -4.53 -2.40
C TYR A 78 -7.09 -5.49 -1.43
N LEU A 79 -7.06 -5.18 -0.13
CA LEU A 79 -6.40 -6.00 0.91
C LEU A 79 -7.17 -7.29 1.26
N GLU A 80 -8.38 -7.49 0.74
CA GLU A 80 -9.21 -8.67 1.03
C GLU A 80 -8.65 -9.96 0.40
N THR A 81 -7.79 -9.84 -0.61
CA THR A 81 -7.23 -10.95 -1.39
C THR A 81 -5.75 -10.73 -1.65
N GLU A 82 -4.99 -11.82 -1.82
CA GLU A 82 -3.57 -11.72 -2.17
C GLU A 82 -3.37 -11.03 -3.52
N GLU A 83 -4.16 -11.40 -4.53
CA GLU A 83 -4.16 -10.76 -5.85
C GLU A 83 -4.49 -9.27 -5.78
N GLY A 84 -5.49 -8.89 -4.96
CA GLY A 84 -5.81 -7.49 -4.73
C GLY A 84 -4.68 -6.75 -4.02
N THR A 85 -4.01 -7.39 -3.08
CA THR A 85 -2.86 -6.79 -2.39
C THR A 85 -1.73 -6.54 -3.38
N ASN A 86 -1.45 -7.48 -4.29
CA ASN A 86 -0.47 -7.30 -5.37
C ASN A 86 -0.87 -6.15 -6.33
N ALA A 87 -2.15 -6.06 -6.68
CA ALA A 87 -2.66 -4.94 -7.47
C ALA A 87 -2.44 -3.60 -6.75
N LEU A 88 -2.68 -3.54 -5.44
CA LEU A 88 -2.45 -2.34 -4.64
C LEU A 88 -0.97 -1.99 -4.57
N ARG A 89 -0.07 -2.97 -4.36
CA ARG A 89 1.38 -2.76 -4.41
C ARG A 89 1.82 -2.14 -5.73
N ALA A 90 1.30 -2.68 -6.84
CA ALA A 90 1.58 -2.13 -8.17
C ALA A 90 1.04 -0.69 -8.31
N ALA A 91 -0.15 -0.39 -7.79
CA ALA A 91 -0.68 0.97 -7.80
C ALA A 91 0.19 1.94 -6.98
N ILE A 92 0.66 1.52 -5.80
CA ILE A 92 1.53 2.32 -4.93
C ILE A 92 2.87 2.63 -5.63
N LEU A 93 3.44 1.68 -6.37
CA LEU A 93 4.66 1.92 -7.17
C LEU A 93 4.52 3.07 -8.19
N ARG A 94 3.29 3.40 -8.59
CA ARG A 94 2.98 4.47 -9.55
C ARG A 94 2.57 5.79 -8.90
N MET A 95 2.53 5.86 -7.56
CA MET A 95 2.20 7.11 -6.86
C MET A 95 3.29 8.15 -7.11
N PRO A 96 2.93 9.38 -7.50
CA PRO A 96 3.90 10.48 -7.56
C PRO A 96 4.38 10.80 -6.13
N ARG A 97 5.68 11.08 -6.01
CA ARG A 97 6.36 11.41 -4.74
C ARG A 97 6.75 12.88 -4.73
#